data_AF-A0A931Z118-F1
#
_entry.id   AF-A0A931Z118-F1
#
_cell.length_a   1.000
_cell.length_b   1.000
_cell.length_c   1.000
_cell.angle_alpha   90.00
_cell.angle_beta   90.00
_cell.angle_gamma   90.00
#
_symmetry.space_group_name_H-M   'P 1'
#
loop_
_entity.id
_entity.type
_entity.pdbx_description
1 polymer ?
#
loop_
_entity_poly.entity_id
_entity_poly.type
_entity_poly.pdbx_seq_one_letter_code
_entity_poly.pdbx_strand_id
1 'polypeptide(L)'
;MRPTFKKLEVKDLGDLEKLVAENVEGIEAGLKVIDTRLVLGQAAIDLVSLDSQGLLVLIALDFTADEVLLLRAMDAYSWCLEYPDAIRRLYPMARISTDRPPRILFVVERLTDAFLRRIKQLSFLEIDCIEFRHLEVNGTSALYFDLVQRLRKSAAAEAAAAEPPASPAVAASVPAPVAPPPPPA
;
A
#
# COMPACT_ATOMS: atom_id res chain seq x y z
N MET A 1 21.96 -12.93 31.13
CA MET A 1 21.15 -14.09 30.69
C MET A 1 21.03 -14.05 29.17
N ARG A 2 21.12 -15.19 28.48
CA ARG A 2 20.86 -15.26 27.03
C ARG A 2 19.35 -15.36 26.81
N PRO A 3 18.74 -14.57 25.93
CA PRO A 3 17.33 -14.71 25.61
C PRO A 3 17.03 -16.09 25.01
N THR A 4 15.92 -16.70 25.42
CA THR A 4 15.42 -17.95 24.86
C THR A 4 14.41 -17.63 23.77
N PHE A 5 14.62 -18.19 22.57
CA PHE A 5 13.73 -18.04 21.43
C PHE A 5 13.18 -19.40 21.04
N LYS A 6 11.86 -19.49 20.87
CA LYS A 6 11.20 -20.69 20.36
C LYS A 6 10.22 -20.29 19.25
N LYS A 7 10.32 -20.93 18.09
CA LYS A 7 9.32 -20.76 17.02
C LYS A 7 8.01 -21.39 17.47
N LEU A 8 6.93 -20.63 17.37
CA LEU A 8 5.57 -21.09 17.55
C LEU A 8 4.98 -21.37 16.17
N GLU A 9 4.26 -22.47 16.06
CA GLU A 9 3.61 -22.89 14.81
C GLU A 9 2.20 -22.30 14.76
N VAL A 10 1.87 -21.68 13.64
CA VAL A 10 0.51 -21.24 13.33
C VAL A 10 -0.11 -22.33 12.46
N LYS A 11 -1.17 -22.97 12.97
CA LYS A 11 -1.64 -24.25 12.43
C LYS A 11 -2.52 -24.12 11.20
N ASP A 12 -3.28 -23.04 11.12
CA ASP A 12 -4.21 -22.80 10.03
C ASP A 12 -4.35 -21.30 9.74
N LEU A 13 -4.95 -21.01 8.58
CA LEU A 13 -5.10 -19.65 8.08
C LEU A 13 -6.02 -18.79 8.97
N GLY A 14 -6.99 -19.38 9.65
CA GLY A 14 -7.88 -18.66 10.55
C GLY A 14 -7.18 -18.19 11.82
N ASP A 15 -6.25 -18.99 12.34
CA ASP A 15 -5.36 -18.58 13.43
C ASP A 15 -4.37 -17.49 12.97
N LEU A 16 -3.84 -17.60 11.75
CA LEU A 16 -3.00 -16.56 11.16
C LEU A 16 -3.76 -15.23 11.01
N GLU A 17 -4.99 -15.26 10.50
CA GLU A 17 -5.86 -14.10 10.35
C GLU A 17 -6.04 -13.35 11.67
N LYS A 18 -6.38 -14.06 12.75
CA LYS A 18 -6.54 -13.47 14.09
C LYS A 18 -5.24 -12.86 14.58
N LEU A 19 -4.13 -13.61 14.48
CA LEU A 19 -2.82 -13.16 14.93
C LEU A 19 -2.39 -11.88 14.20
N VAL A 20 -2.55 -11.83 12.88
CA VAL A 20 -2.22 -10.65 12.08
C VAL A 20 -3.16 -9.50 12.41
N ALA A 21 -4.47 -9.73 12.53
CA ALA A 21 -5.43 -8.67 12.85
C ALA A 21 -5.18 -8.02 14.21
N GLU A 22 -4.81 -8.81 15.23
CA GLU A 22 -4.50 -8.32 16.58
C GLU A 22 -3.17 -7.55 16.65
N ASN A 23 -2.23 -7.84 15.74
CA ASN A 23 -0.88 -7.29 15.76
C ASN A 23 -0.57 -6.40 14.55
N VAL A 24 -1.59 -6.00 13.78
CA VAL A 24 -1.42 -5.34 12.47
C VAL A 24 -0.64 -4.02 12.57
N GLU A 25 -0.72 -3.31 13.69
CA GLU A 25 0.06 -2.08 13.94
C GLU A 25 1.58 -2.35 14.00
N GLY A 26 1.99 -3.59 14.25
CA GLY A 26 3.39 -4.02 14.19
C GLY A 26 3.97 -4.03 12.76
N ILE A 27 3.11 -3.99 11.73
CA ILE A 27 3.51 -3.86 10.32
C ILE A 27 3.78 -2.40 9.98
N GLU A 28 2.83 -1.53 10.32
CA GLU A 28 2.89 -0.10 10.04
C GLU A 28 2.07 0.65 11.09
N ALA A 29 2.65 1.69 11.68
CA ALA A 29 1.98 2.48 12.70
C ALA A 29 0.68 3.11 12.16
N GLY A 30 -0.42 2.91 12.89
CA GLY A 30 -1.74 3.42 12.53
C GLY A 30 -2.49 2.58 11.49
N LEU A 31 -1.93 1.45 11.04
CA LEU A 31 -2.66 0.46 10.27
C LEU A 31 -3.72 -0.21 11.16
N LYS A 32 -4.97 -0.27 10.71
CA LYS A 32 -6.10 -0.81 11.48
C LYS A 32 -6.98 -1.69 10.63
N VAL A 33 -7.28 -2.90 11.11
CA VAL A 33 -8.27 -3.78 10.48
C VAL A 33 -9.66 -3.22 10.68
N ILE A 34 -10.44 -3.15 9.59
CA ILE A 34 -11.84 -2.73 9.58
C ILE A 34 -12.80 -3.87 9.22
N ASP A 35 -12.31 -4.92 8.57
CA ASP A 35 -13.09 -6.11 8.22
C ASP A 35 -12.19 -7.33 7.98
N THR A 36 -12.76 -8.53 8.08
CA THR A 36 -12.06 -9.78 7.77
C THR A 36 -12.90 -10.69 6.87
N ARG A 37 -12.23 -11.45 6.01
CA ARG A 37 -12.82 -12.40 5.04
C ARG A 37 -13.89 -11.76 4.16
N LEU A 38 -13.60 -10.57 3.65
CA LEU A 38 -14.51 -9.84 2.79
C LEU A 38 -14.63 -10.55 1.43
N VAL A 39 -15.87 -10.75 0.98
CA VAL A 39 -16.20 -11.25 -0.34
C VAL A 39 -16.67 -10.10 -1.23
N LEU A 40 -16.03 -9.95 -2.39
CA LEU A 40 -16.20 -8.87 -3.36
C LEU A 40 -16.61 -9.45 -4.71
N GLY A 41 -17.89 -9.85 -4.83
CA GLY A 41 -18.38 -10.58 -5.99
C GLY A 41 -17.77 -11.98 -6.06
N GLN A 42 -16.87 -12.22 -7.01
CA GLN A 42 -16.09 -13.47 -7.12
C GLN A 42 -14.70 -13.37 -6.45
N ALA A 43 -14.29 -12.17 -6.05
CA ALA A 43 -13.03 -11.96 -5.35
C ALA A 43 -13.22 -12.12 -3.84
N ALA A 44 -12.13 -12.41 -3.13
CA ALA A 44 -12.10 -12.44 -1.67
C ALA A 44 -10.77 -11.89 -1.14
N ILE A 45 -10.80 -11.29 0.05
CA ILE A 45 -9.59 -10.79 0.71
C ILE A 45 -9.65 -11.10 2.22
N ASP A 46 -8.51 -11.44 2.81
CA ASP A 46 -8.45 -11.95 4.18
C ASP A 46 -8.67 -10.84 5.21
N LEU A 47 -8.01 -9.68 5.04
CA LEU A 47 -8.25 -8.51 5.88
C LEU A 47 -8.41 -7.26 5.03
N VAL A 48 -9.31 -6.39 5.47
CA VAL A 48 -9.47 -5.03 4.95
C VAL A 48 -9.01 -4.09 6.04
N SER A 49 -8.11 -3.17 5.71
CA SER A 49 -7.51 -2.26 6.68
C SER A 49 -7.43 -0.83 6.16
N LEU A 50 -7.19 0.11 7.07
CA LEU A 50 -6.86 1.49 6.75
C LEU A 50 -5.52 1.87 7.36
N ASP A 51 -4.66 2.52 6.58
CA ASP A 51 -3.44 3.10 7.12
C ASP A 51 -3.71 4.44 7.85
N SER A 52 -2.66 5.06 8.37
CA SER A 52 -2.76 6.32 9.11
C SER A 52 -3.32 7.50 8.29
N GLN A 53 -3.30 7.40 6.96
CA GLN A 53 -3.87 8.41 6.05
C GLN A 53 -5.30 8.06 5.60
N GLY A 54 -5.86 6.96 6.12
CA GLY A 54 -7.16 6.46 5.70
C GLY A 54 -7.15 5.80 4.33
N LEU A 55 -5.98 5.43 3.79
CA LEU A 55 -5.91 4.70 2.53
C LEU A 55 -6.32 3.24 2.74
N LEU A 56 -7.11 2.70 1.81
CA LEU A 56 -7.52 1.29 1.84
C LEU A 56 -6.31 0.37 1.63
N VAL A 57 -6.17 -0.62 2.52
CA VAL A 57 -5.13 -1.63 2.49
C VAL A 57 -5.78 -3.00 2.43
N LEU A 58 -5.53 -3.72 1.34
CA LEU A 58 -6.02 -5.08 1.12
C LEU A 58 -4.92 -6.05 1.56
N ILE A 59 -5.18 -6.83 2.60
CA ILE A 59 -4.19 -7.76 3.16
C ILE A 59 -4.53 -9.19 2.75
N ALA A 60 -3.60 -9.82 2.04
CA ALA A 60 -3.69 -11.21 1.63
C ALA A 60 -2.74 -12.07 2.48
N LEU A 61 -3.28 -13.14 3.06
CA LEU A 61 -2.60 -14.04 3.99
C LEU A 61 -2.40 -15.44 3.38
N ASP A 62 -1.23 -16.02 3.60
CA ASP A 62 -0.95 -17.43 3.33
C ASP A 62 0.29 -17.90 4.09
N PHE A 63 0.60 -19.20 4.11
CA PHE A 63 1.89 -19.68 4.60
C PHE A 63 2.99 -19.58 3.54
N THR A 64 2.64 -19.67 2.26
CA THR A 64 3.58 -19.49 1.16
C THR A 64 3.00 -18.56 0.11
N ALA A 65 3.79 -17.58 -0.33
CA ALA A 65 3.37 -16.73 -1.43
C ALA A 65 3.51 -17.46 -2.77
N ASP A 66 2.36 -17.73 -3.39
CA ASP A 66 2.23 -18.36 -4.70
C ASP A 66 1.37 -17.53 -5.68
N GLU A 67 1.09 -18.11 -6.84
CA GLU A 67 0.30 -17.45 -7.89
C GLU A 67 -1.19 -17.35 -7.54
N VAL A 68 -1.70 -18.28 -6.73
CA VAL A 68 -3.11 -18.26 -6.29
C VAL A 68 -3.33 -17.08 -5.34
N LEU A 69 -2.42 -16.88 -4.40
CA LEU A 69 -2.44 -15.73 -3.49
C LEU A 69 -2.35 -14.40 -4.26
N LEU A 70 -1.48 -14.33 -5.27
CA LEU A 70 -1.32 -13.14 -6.11
C LEU A 70 -2.61 -12.80 -6.85
N LEU A 71 -3.18 -13.78 -7.56
CA LEU A 71 -4.41 -13.59 -8.33
C LEU A 71 -5.59 -13.19 -7.43
N ARG A 72 -5.73 -13.84 -6.26
CA ARG A 72 -6.77 -13.49 -5.28
C ARG A 72 -6.68 -12.02 -4.85
N ALA A 73 -5.48 -11.56 -4.51
CA ALA A 73 -5.26 -10.17 -4.12
C ALA A 73 -5.51 -9.19 -5.29
N MET A 74 -5.11 -9.57 -6.51
CA MET A 74 -5.35 -8.77 -7.70
C MET A 74 -6.83 -8.66 -8.06
N ASP A 75 -7.60 -9.73 -7.91
CA ASP A 75 -9.05 -9.72 -8.16
C ASP A 75 -9.76 -8.79 -7.17
N ALA A 76 -9.41 -8.86 -5.89
CA ALA A 76 -9.96 -7.97 -4.86
C ALA A 76 -9.57 -6.51 -5.10
N TYR A 77 -8.33 -6.26 -5.51
CA TYR A 77 -7.85 -4.94 -5.89
C TYR A 77 -8.62 -4.38 -7.10
N SER A 78 -8.75 -5.17 -8.17
CA SER A 78 -9.49 -4.78 -9.38
C SER A 78 -10.94 -4.44 -9.06
N TRP A 79 -11.59 -5.25 -8.21
CA TRP A 79 -12.96 -4.99 -7.78
C TRP A 79 -13.09 -3.66 -7.05
N CYS A 80 -12.16 -3.34 -6.14
CA CYS A 80 -12.15 -2.06 -5.42
C CYS A 80 -12.01 -0.86 -6.37
N LEU A 81 -11.24 -1.00 -7.46
CA LEU A 81 -11.12 0.04 -8.47
C LEU A 81 -12.39 0.20 -9.32
N GLU A 82 -13.05 -0.91 -9.64
CA GLU A 82 -14.27 -0.91 -10.45
C GLU A 82 -15.49 -0.40 -9.67
N TYR A 83 -15.56 -0.70 -8.37
CA TYR A 83 -16.71 -0.39 -7.51
C TYR A 83 -16.35 0.43 -6.26
N PRO A 84 -15.75 1.62 -6.37
CA PRO A 84 -15.29 2.41 -5.22
C PRO A 84 -16.45 2.86 -4.30
N ASP A 85 -17.62 3.17 -4.87
CA ASP A 85 -18.79 3.56 -4.07
C ASP A 85 -19.38 2.39 -3.29
N ALA A 86 -19.20 1.15 -3.76
CA ALA A 86 -19.62 -0.02 -3.00
C ALA A 86 -18.78 -0.18 -1.73
N ILE A 87 -17.46 0.05 -1.81
CA ILE A 87 -16.57 0.04 -0.64
C ILE A 87 -16.98 1.11 0.37
N ARG A 88 -17.29 2.33 -0.07
CA ARG A 88 -17.78 3.41 0.81
C ARG A 88 -19.09 3.03 1.51
N ARG A 89 -19.97 2.31 0.83
CA ARG A 89 -21.25 1.84 1.40
C ARG A 89 -21.08 0.69 2.37
N LEU A 90 -20.07 -0.18 2.18
CA LEU A 90 -19.73 -1.23 3.13
C LEU A 90 -19.19 -0.64 4.45
N TYR A 91 -18.41 0.44 4.36
CA TYR A 91 -17.74 1.04 5.51
C TYR A 91 -18.08 2.54 5.70
N PRO A 92 -19.35 2.90 5.95
CA PRO A 92 -19.77 4.30 6.00
C PRO A 92 -19.16 5.08 7.16
N MET A 93 -18.73 4.40 8.23
CA MET A 93 -18.06 4.99 9.38
C MET A 93 -16.54 5.10 9.20
N ALA A 94 -15.99 4.44 8.18
CA ALA A 94 -14.57 4.46 7.89
C ALA A 94 -14.26 5.66 6.97
N ARG A 95 -13.29 6.48 7.35
CA ARG A 95 -12.84 7.61 6.54
C ARG A 95 -11.86 7.12 5.46
N ILE A 96 -12.40 6.47 4.44
CA ILE A 96 -11.61 5.94 3.32
C ILE A 96 -11.22 7.09 2.39
N SER A 97 -9.92 7.34 2.26
CA SER A 97 -9.38 8.28 1.27
C SER A 97 -9.64 7.77 -0.14
N THR A 98 -9.94 8.70 -1.05
CA THR A 98 -10.09 8.41 -2.49
C THR A 98 -9.07 9.14 -3.34
N ASP A 99 -8.02 9.66 -2.70
CA ASP A 99 -6.97 10.40 -3.38
C ASP A 99 -6.00 9.45 -4.08
N ARG A 100 -5.96 8.18 -3.65
CA ARG A 100 -5.09 7.14 -4.18
C ARG A 100 -5.82 5.79 -4.26
N PRO A 101 -5.42 4.90 -5.19
CA PRO A 101 -5.95 3.54 -5.24
C PRO A 101 -5.57 2.76 -3.97
N PRO A 102 -6.28 1.66 -3.64
CA PRO A 102 -5.90 0.79 -2.54
C PRO A 102 -4.46 0.28 -2.68
N ARG A 103 -3.83 -0.11 -1.58
CA ARG A 103 -2.54 -0.81 -1.61
C ARG A 103 -2.73 -2.28 -1.24
N ILE A 104 -1.90 -3.15 -1.79
CA ILE A 104 -1.90 -4.58 -1.48
C ILE A 104 -0.78 -4.86 -0.47
N LEU A 105 -1.09 -5.68 0.53
CA LEU A 105 -0.14 -6.14 1.52
C LEU A 105 -0.20 -7.66 1.60
N PHE A 106 0.89 -8.33 1.21
CA PHE A 106 1.02 -9.77 1.41
C PHE A 106 1.68 -10.02 2.77
N VAL A 107 1.06 -10.81 3.63
CA VAL A 107 1.66 -11.27 4.89
C VAL A 107 1.70 -12.79 4.85
N VAL A 108 2.91 -13.34 4.72
CA VAL A 108 3.12 -14.77 4.55
C VAL A 108 4.19 -15.32 5.47
N GLU A 109 4.27 -16.64 5.64
CA GLU A 109 5.38 -17.21 6.41
C GLU A 109 6.66 -17.26 5.55
N ARG A 110 6.51 -17.50 4.25
CA ARG A 110 7.61 -17.59 3.29
C ARG A 110 7.28 -16.98 1.94
N LEU A 111 8.15 -16.10 1.46
CA LEU A 111 8.14 -15.59 0.10
C LEU A 111 9.02 -16.46 -0.80
N THR A 112 8.55 -16.72 -2.03
CA THR A 112 9.34 -17.42 -3.04
C THR A 112 10.02 -16.42 -3.98
N ASP A 113 11.22 -16.74 -4.48
CA ASP A 113 11.90 -15.88 -5.46
C ASP A 113 11.06 -15.69 -6.73
N ALA A 114 10.31 -16.71 -7.12
CA ALA A 114 9.44 -16.67 -8.28
C ALA A 114 8.27 -15.70 -8.09
N PHE A 115 7.71 -15.63 -6.88
CA PHE A 115 6.70 -14.64 -6.52
C PHE A 115 7.30 -13.23 -6.53
N LEU A 116 8.44 -13.02 -5.85
CA LEU A 116 9.11 -11.72 -5.80
C LEU A 116 9.49 -11.19 -7.19
N ARG A 117 9.98 -12.06 -8.10
CA ARG A 117 10.27 -11.68 -9.49
C ARG A 117 9.03 -11.18 -10.22
N ARG A 118 7.85 -11.77 -9.98
CA ARG A 118 6.58 -11.34 -10.59
C ARG A 118 6.10 -10.02 -9.98
N ILE A 119 6.11 -9.89 -8.65
CA ILE A 119 5.72 -8.64 -7.96
C ILE A 119 6.52 -7.45 -8.50
N LYS A 120 7.83 -7.61 -8.75
CA LYS A 120 8.67 -6.54 -9.32
C LYS A 120 8.20 -6.05 -10.69
N GLN A 121 7.46 -6.85 -11.46
CA GLN A 121 6.88 -6.43 -12.74
C GLN A 121 5.60 -5.59 -12.56
N LEU A 122 5.01 -5.58 -11.36
CA LEU A 122 3.76 -4.87 -11.04
C LEU A 122 4.01 -3.47 -10.45
N SER A 123 5.05 -2.77 -10.92
CA SER A 123 5.55 -1.50 -10.36
C SER A 123 4.57 -0.31 -10.38
N PHE A 124 3.46 -0.45 -11.09
CA PHE A 124 2.38 0.53 -11.11
C PHE A 124 1.42 0.40 -9.91
N LEU A 125 1.49 -0.70 -9.16
CA LEU A 125 0.69 -0.96 -7.96
C LEU A 125 1.50 -0.63 -6.70
N GLU A 126 0.82 -0.18 -5.65
CA GLU A 126 1.40 -0.13 -4.31
C GLU A 126 1.30 -1.51 -3.66
N ILE A 127 2.43 -2.22 -3.53
CA ILE A 127 2.52 -3.56 -2.98
C ILE A 127 3.63 -3.64 -1.92
N ASP A 128 3.29 -4.16 -0.75
CA ASP A 128 4.25 -4.57 0.27
C ASP A 128 4.17 -6.10 0.48
N CYS A 129 5.33 -6.75 0.65
CA CYS A 129 5.43 -8.17 0.98
C CYS A 129 6.16 -8.33 2.30
N ILE A 130 5.52 -9.03 3.23
CA ILE A 130 5.97 -9.22 4.59
C ILE A 130 6.06 -10.70 4.90
N GLU A 131 7.16 -11.09 5.54
CA GLU A 131 7.26 -12.38 6.21
C GLU A 131 6.91 -12.24 7.68
N PHE A 132 6.03 -13.09 8.20
CA PHE A 132 5.74 -13.15 9.64
C PHE A 132 6.54 -14.26 10.33
N ARG A 133 6.86 -14.05 11.61
CA ARG A 133 7.40 -15.08 12.50
C ARG A 133 6.70 -15.02 13.84
N HIS A 134 6.05 -16.11 14.22
CA HIS A 134 5.47 -16.27 15.54
C HIS A 134 6.50 -16.90 16.48
N LEU A 135 6.95 -16.15 17.48
CA LEU A 135 8.04 -16.55 18.37
C LEU A 135 7.62 -16.38 19.84
N GLU A 136 8.10 -17.27 20.69
CA GLU A 136 8.14 -17.07 22.14
C GLU A 136 9.52 -16.53 22.53
N VAL A 137 9.54 -15.37 23.18
CA VAL A 137 10.75 -14.71 23.69
C VAL A 137 10.62 -14.56 25.20
N ASN A 138 11.49 -15.25 25.95
CA ASN A 138 11.47 -15.24 27.41
C ASN A 138 10.08 -15.53 28.03
N GLY A 139 9.32 -16.46 27.44
CA GLY A 139 7.98 -16.84 27.88
C GLY A 139 6.84 -15.94 27.39
N THR A 140 7.14 -14.91 26.60
CA THR A 140 6.14 -14.02 25.99
C THR A 140 6.01 -14.33 24.50
N SER A 141 4.79 -14.64 24.05
CA SER A 141 4.48 -14.81 22.63
C SER A 141 4.46 -13.45 21.91
N ALA A 142 5.15 -13.36 20.78
CA ALA A 142 5.21 -12.18 19.93
C ALA A 142 5.16 -12.55 18.45
N LEU A 143 4.47 -11.72 17.67
CA LEU A 143 4.44 -11.81 16.21
C LEU A 143 5.39 -10.76 15.64
N TYR A 144 6.36 -11.21 14.86
CA TYR A 144 7.35 -10.35 14.20
C TYR A 144 7.02 -10.27 12.71
N PHE A 145 7.20 -9.09 12.13
CA PHE A 145 7.00 -8.83 10.72
C PHE A 145 8.30 -8.33 10.10
N ASP A 146 8.71 -8.94 9.00
CA ASP A 146 9.88 -8.54 8.23
C ASP A 146 9.44 -8.06 6.84
N LEU A 147 9.73 -6.80 6.52
CA LEU A 147 9.40 -6.22 5.22
C LEU A 147 10.45 -6.68 4.20
N VAL A 148 10.05 -7.61 3.32
CA VAL A 148 10.95 -8.20 2.34
C VAL A 148 10.95 -7.43 1.03
N GLN A 149 9.79 -6.92 0.60
CA GLN A 149 9.67 -6.13 -0.63
C GLN A 149 8.68 -4.99 -0.42
N ARG A 150 9.06 -3.81 -0.87
CA ARG A 150 8.18 -2.64 -0.98
C ARG A 150 8.21 -2.13 -2.40
N LEU A 151 7.04 -1.95 -2.97
CA LEU A 151 6.81 -1.42 -4.30
C LEU A 151 5.79 -0.29 -4.15
N ARG A 152 6.27 0.93 -3.91
CA ARG A 152 5.44 2.12 -3.80
C ARG A 152 6.11 3.22 -4.61
N LYS A 153 5.33 4.10 -5.26
CA LYS A 153 5.89 5.37 -5.71
C LYS A 153 6.29 6.15 -4.47
N SER A 154 7.56 6.53 -4.36
CA SER A 154 7.97 7.41 -3.27
C SER A 154 7.19 8.73 -3.41
N ALA A 155 6.58 9.20 -2.33
CA ALA A 155 5.93 10.52 -2.30
C ALA A 155 6.85 11.65 -2.81
N ALA A 156 8.17 11.51 -2.65
CA ALA A 156 9.17 12.42 -3.22
C ALA A 156 9.21 12.43 -4.76
N ALA A 157 9.01 11.27 -5.40
CA ALA A 157 8.96 11.17 -6.87
C ALA A 157 7.63 11.69 -7.44
N GLU A 158 6.54 11.55 -6.69
CA GLU A 158 5.24 12.10 -7.07
C GLU A 158 5.18 13.62 -6.87
N ALA A 159 5.78 14.14 -5.79
CA ALA A 159 5.96 15.58 -5.59
C ALA A 159 6.89 16.22 -6.64
N ALA A 160 8.00 15.55 -6.99
CA ALA A 160 8.92 16.02 -8.03
C ALA A 160 8.33 15.95 -9.45
N ALA A 161 7.39 15.02 -9.71
CA ALA A 161 6.67 14.95 -10.98
C ALA A 161 5.49 15.94 -11.07
N ALA A 162 4.99 16.43 -9.93
CA ALA A 162 3.92 17.42 -9.84
C ALA A 162 4.41 18.88 -9.97
N GLU A 163 5.72 19.13 -9.88
CA GLU A 163 6.29 20.44 -10.22
C GLU A 163 6.40 20.56 -11.75
N PRO A 164 5.64 21.47 -12.40
CA PRO A 164 5.83 21.73 -13.82
C PRO A 164 7.24 22.30 -14.02
N PRO A 165 7.95 21.94 -15.12
CA PRO A 165 9.20 22.59 -15.45
C PRO A 165 8.92 24.10 -15.58
N ALA A 166 9.59 24.90 -14.76
CA ALA A 166 9.57 26.35 -14.86
C ALA A 166 9.94 26.71 -16.31
N SER A 167 8.94 27.07 -17.12
CA SER A 167 9.17 27.56 -18.46
C SER A 167 10.10 28.77 -18.37
N PRO A 168 11.19 28.83 -19.16
CA PRO A 168 12.02 30.01 -19.18
C PRO A 168 11.15 31.16 -19.70
N ALA A 169 10.94 32.17 -18.85
CA ALA A 169 10.23 33.37 -19.21
C ALA A 169 10.95 34.02 -20.40
N VAL A 170 10.34 33.98 -21.58
CA VAL A 170 10.78 34.75 -22.73
C VAL A 170 10.52 36.21 -22.38
N ALA A 171 11.58 36.95 -22.05
CA ALA A 171 11.49 38.37 -21.79
C ALA A 171 11.06 39.09 -23.09
N ALA A 172 9.78 39.45 -23.16
CA ALA A 172 9.27 40.33 -24.21
C ALA A 172 9.84 41.74 -23.98
N SER A 173 10.87 42.09 -24.73
CA SER A 173 11.38 43.45 -24.82
C SER A 173 10.36 44.35 -25.53
N VAL A 174 9.73 45.25 -24.77
CA VAL A 174 8.85 46.31 -25.26
C VAL A 174 9.71 47.37 -25.98
N PRO A 175 9.43 47.77 -27.23
CA PRO A 175 10.12 48.90 -27.84
C PRO A 175 9.61 50.23 -27.26
N ALA A 176 10.54 51.13 -26.94
CA ALA A 176 10.26 52.47 -26.45
C ALA A 176 9.51 53.34 -27.49
N PRO A 177 8.69 54.31 -27.08
CA PRO A 177 7.94 55.16 -28.01
C PRO A 177 8.88 56.18 -28.69
N VAL A 178 8.77 56.28 -30.01
CA VAL A 178 9.48 57.26 -30.85
C VAL A 178 8.87 58.65 -30.63
N ALA A 179 9.72 59.64 -30.31
CA ALA A 179 9.33 61.04 -30.15
C ALA A 179 9.00 61.71 -31.50
N PRO A 180 8.04 62.66 -31.55
CA PRO A 180 7.66 63.33 -32.79
C PRO A 180 8.67 64.40 -33.23
N PRO A 181 8.74 64.73 -34.54
CA PRO A 181 9.72 65.68 -35.09
C PRO A 181 9.36 67.14 -34.77
N PRO A 182 10.36 68.06 -34.74
CA PRO A 182 10.14 69.48 -34.47
C PRO A 182 9.56 70.21 -35.70
N PRO A 183 8.85 71.33 -35.49
CA PRO A 183 8.20 72.08 -36.58
C PRO A 183 9.21 72.89 -37.41
N PRO A 184 8.87 73.20 -38.68
CA PRO A 184 9.76 73.92 -39.60
C PRO A 184 9.82 75.42 -39.30
N ALA A 185 10.94 76.04 -39.67
CA ALA A 185 11.18 77.48 -39.62
C ALA A 185 10.48 78.24 -40.76
#